data_AF-U7V3E0-F1
#
_entry.id   AF-U7V3E0-F1
#
_cell.length_a   1.000
_cell.length_b   1.000
_cell.length_c   1.000
_cell.angle_alpha   90.00
_cell.angle_beta   90.00
_cell.angle_gamma   90.00
#
_symmetry.space_group_name_H-M   'P 1'
#
loop_
_entity.id
_entity.type
_entity.pdbx_description
1 polymer ?
#
loop_
_entity_poly.entity_id
_entity_poly.type
_entity_poly.pdbx_seq_one_letter_code
_entity_poly.pdbx_strand_id
1 'polypeptide(L)'
;MCDANTVLAIVPLLSFVPLLLSFIFYNQGRSLKKADRERLYFRMVYNLSIERMLEESPIDRNKVVAFKSRKNGRIWAIRYVRKWEPVPLEVAAQFVDAIW
;
A
#
# COMPACT_ATOMS: atom_id res chain seq x y z
N MET A 1 19.52 -42.55 31.70
CA MET A 1 19.42 -41.43 32.66
C MET A 1 19.72 -40.16 31.88
N CYS A 2 18.70 -39.36 31.55
CA CYS A 2 18.93 -38.04 30.97
C CYS A 2 19.24 -37.11 32.16
N ASP A 3 20.43 -36.52 32.17
CA ASP A 3 20.81 -35.61 33.24
C ASP A 3 19.83 -34.43 33.29
N ALA A 4 19.40 -34.07 34.49
CA ALA A 4 18.46 -32.96 34.70
C ALA A 4 18.95 -31.67 34.02
N ASN A 5 20.27 -31.51 33.90
CA ASN A 5 20.94 -30.39 33.24
C ASN A 5 20.73 -30.37 31.72
N THR A 6 20.65 -31.53 31.05
CA THR A 6 20.38 -31.59 29.60
C THR A 6 18.93 -31.25 29.31
N VAL A 7 18.00 -31.70 30.16
CA VAL A 7 16.57 -31.37 30.02
C VAL A 7 16.31 -29.88 30.29
N LEU A 8 16.96 -29.30 31.31
CA LEU A 8 16.87 -27.87 31.64
C LEU A 8 17.43 -26.95 30.54
N ALA A 9 18.42 -27.40 29.77
CA ALA A 9 19.00 -26.61 28.67
C ALA A 9 18.24 -26.78 27.34
N ILE A 10 17.79 -27.99 27.02
CA ILE A 10 17.21 -28.30 25.71
C ILE A 10 15.76 -27.82 25.58
N VAL A 11 14.96 -27.92 26.64
CA VAL A 11 13.53 -27.54 26.65
C VAL A 11 13.29 -26.05 26.40
N PRO A 12 14.01 -25.09 27.03
CA PRO A 12 13.85 -23.68 26.70
C PRO A 12 14.39 -23.36 25.30
N LEU A 13 15.44 -24.04 24.84
CA LEU A 13 16.03 -23.79 23.51
C LEU A 13 15.09 -24.23 22.39
N LEU A 14 14.42 -25.38 22.54
CA LEU A 14 13.42 -25.87 21.59
C LEU A 14 12.10 -25.11 21.61
N SER A 15 11.77 -24.36 22.66
CA SER A 15 10.52 -23.60 22.75
C SER A 15 10.69 -22.11 22.44
N PHE A 16 11.73 -21.46 22.96
CA PHE A 16 11.96 -20.02 22.76
C PHE A 16 12.45 -19.68 21.35
N VAL A 17 13.30 -20.52 20.74
CA VAL A 17 13.83 -20.26 19.40
C VAL A 17 12.74 -20.27 18.32
N PRO A 18 11.84 -21.26 18.23
CA PRO A 18 10.75 -21.21 17.26
C PRO A 18 9.72 -20.12 17.57
N LEU A 19 9.48 -19.78 18.85
CA LEU A 19 8.63 -18.64 19.22
C LEU A 19 9.23 -17.31 18.74
N LEU A 20 10.52 -17.07 18.96
CA LEU A 20 11.21 -15.88 18.47
C LEU A 20 11.19 -15.79 16.94
N LEU A 21 11.46 -16.90 16.25
CA LEU A 21 11.37 -16.96 14.79
C LEU A 21 9.93 -16.66 14.32
N SER A 22 8.93 -17.29 14.93
CA SER A 22 7.53 -17.04 14.59
C SER A 22 7.12 -15.59 14.79
N PHE A 23 7.59 -14.92 15.85
CA PHE A 23 7.30 -13.52 16.11
C PHE A 23 7.95 -12.58 15.08
N ILE A 24 9.18 -12.88 14.64
CA ILE A 24 9.87 -12.14 13.58
C ILE A 24 9.14 -12.31 12.24
N PHE A 25 8.80 -13.54 11.85
CA PHE A 25 8.04 -13.82 10.62
C PHE A 25 6.63 -13.23 10.64
N TYR A 26 5.94 -13.29 11.79
CA TYR A 26 4.59 -12.76 11.94
C TYR A 26 4.55 -11.22 11.83
N ASN A 27 5.57 -10.53 12.37
CA ASN A 27 5.71 -9.09 12.21
C ASN A 27 6.13 -8.68 10.80
N GLN A 28 6.91 -9.52 10.09
CA GLN A 28 7.32 -9.25 8.71
C GLN A 28 6.15 -9.38 7.71
N GLY A 29 5.16 -10.24 8.00
CA GLY A 29 3.98 -10.44 7.16
C GLY A 29 2.93 -9.32 7.20
N ARG A 30 3.02 -8.36 8.13
CA ARG A 30 1.95 -7.37 8.38
C ARG A 30 2.12 -5.98 7.76
N SER A 31 3.20 -5.72 7.01
CA SER A 31 3.38 -4.42 6.37
C SER A 31 3.76 -4.59 4.91
N LEU A 32 2.78 -4.94 4.07
CA LEU A 32 2.84 -4.49 2.68
C LEU A 32 3.09 -2.99 2.75
N LYS A 33 4.25 -2.54 2.26
CA LYS A 33 4.59 -1.11 2.30
C LYS A 33 3.44 -0.37 1.61
N LYS A 34 3.08 0.80 2.11
CA LYS A 34 1.98 1.60 1.54
C LYS A 34 2.02 1.67 0.00
N ALA A 35 3.22 1.79 -0.56
CA ALA A 35 3.46 1.77 -2.00
C ALA A 35 3.05 0.44 -2.69
N ASP A 36 3.31 -0.71 -2.07
CA ASP A 36 2.91 -2.01 -2.61
C ASP A 36 1.39 -2.17 -2.59
N ARG A 37 0.73 -1.70 -1.51
CA ARG A 37 -0.73 -1.67 -1.44
C ARG A 37 -1.35 -0.78 -2.53
N GLU A 38 -0.78 0.40 -2.75
CA GLU A 38 -1.24 1.32 -3.81
C GLU A 38 -1.08 0.70 -5.21
N ARG A 39 0.05 0.04 -5.47
CA ARG A 39 0.31 -0.68 -6.73
C ARG A 39 -0.63 -1.87 -6.92
N LEU A 40 -0.89 -2.64 -5.86
CA LEU A 40 -1.83 -3.76 -5.89
C LEU A 40 -3.25 -3.27 -6.16
N TYR A 41 -3.69 -2.16 -5.53
CA TYR A 41 -5.00 -1.57 -5.80
C TYR A 41 -5.13 -1.17 -7.28
N PHE A 42 -4.17 -0.41 -7.81
CA PHE A 42 -4.18 0.00 -9.22
C PHE A 42 -4.17 -1.18 -10.18
N ARG A 43 -3.44 -2.26 -9.85
CA ARG A 43 -3.46 -3.51 -10.62
C ARG A 43 -4.81 -4.21 -10.55
N MET A 44 -5.39 -4.36 -9.36
CA MET A 44 -6.60 -5.17 -9.17
C MET A 44 -7.85 -4.46 -9.71
N VAL A 45 -7.96 -3.15 -9.54
CA VAL A 45 -9.14 -2.38 -9.94
C VAL A 45 -9.05 -1.97 -11.40
N TYR A 46 -7.92 -1.40 -11.81
CA TYR A 46 -7.80 -0.76 -13.12
C TYR A 46 -6.91 -1.55 -14.10
N ASN A 47 -6.44 -2.74 -13.72
CA ASN A 47 -5.51 -3.56 -14.51
C ASN A 47 -4.28 -2.79 -15.01
N LEU A 48 -3.76 -1.87 -14.18
CA LEU A 48 -2.65 -0.99 -14.51
C LEU A 48 -2.92 -0.01 -15.68
N SER A 49 -4.18 0.21 -16.08
CA SER A 49 -4.56 1.14 -17.14
C SER A 49 -5.12 2.45 -16.58
N ILE A 50 -4.57 3.57 -17.07
CA ILE A 50 -5.06 4.92 -16.75
C ILE A 50 -6.36 5.20 -17.49
N GLU A 51 -6.54 4.65 -18.70
CA GLU A 51 -7.77 4.81 -19.48
C GLU A 51 -8.96 4.21 -18.72
N ARG A 52 -8.81 2.98 -18.21
CA ARG A 52 -9.82 2.39 -17.32
C ARG A 52 -10.05 3.21 -16.07
N MET A 53 -8.99 3.74 -15.46
CA MET A 53 -9.15 4.61 -14.32
C MET A 53 -9.95 5.87 -14.69
N LEU A 54 -9.71 6.49 -15.83
CA LEU A 54 -10.49 7.64 -16.30
C LEU A 54 -11.96 7.27 -16.50
N GLU A 55 -12.26 6.10 -17.07
CA GLU A 55 -13.61 5.64 -17.37
C GLU A 55 -14.40 5.17 -16.15
N GLU A 56 -13.78 4.38 -15.28
CA GLU A 56 -14.44 3.66 -14.20
C GLU A 56 -14.33 4.36 -12.83
N SER A 57 -13.37 5.27 -12.66
CA SER A 57 -13.14 5.91 -11.35
C SER A 57 -14.32 6.77 -10.93
N PRO A 58 -14.75 6.69 -9.64
CA PRO A 58 -15.82 7.53 -9.10
C PRO A 58 -15.38 8.98 -8.83
N ILE A 59 -14.14 9.35 -9.21
CA ILE A 59 -13.60 10.69 -8.98
C ILE A 59 -14.34 11.74 -9.82
N ASP A 60 -14.85 12.76 -9.14
CA ASP A 60 -15.47 13.93 -9.78
C ASP A 60 -14.43 14.74 -10.60
N ARG A 61 -14.52 14.61 -11.93
CA ARG A 61 -13.67 15.30 -12.90
C ARG A 61 -13.81 16.82 -12.83
N ASN A 62 -15.01 17.33 -12.54
CA ASN A 62 -15.24 18.78 -12.44
C ASN A 62 -14.49 19.36 -11.25
N LYS A 63 -14.41 18.63 -10.13
CA LYS A 63 -13.56 19.03 -8.99
C LYS A 63 -12.08 19.00 -9.34
N VAL A 64 -11.62 18.02 -10.12
CA VAL A 64 -10.22 17.98 -10.58
C VAL A 64 -9.89 19.22 -11.42
N VAL A 65 -10.75 19.59 -12.37
CA VAL A 65 -10.61 20.81 -13.18
C VAL A 65 -10.65 22.07 -12.30
N ALA A 66 -11.56 22.13 -11.32
CA ALA A 66 -11.66 23.25 -10.38
C ALA A 66 -10.43 23.37 -9.46
N PHE A 67 -9.72 22.28 -9.17
CA PHE A 67 -8.42 22.35 -8.51
C PHE A 67 -7.35 22.87 -9.47
N LYS A 68 -7.30 22.35 -10.71
CA LYS A 68 -6.30 22.74 -11.73
C LYS A 68 -6.31 24.25 -12.03
N SER A 69 -7.46 24.91 -11.96
CA SER A 69 -7.58 26.36 -12.24
C SER A 69 -6.93 27.27 -11.18
N ARG A 70 -6.50 26.74 -10.03
CA ARG A 70 -5.90 27.50 -8.94
C ARG A 70 -4.38 27.54 -9.03
N LYS A 71 -3.73 28.50 -8.35
CA LYS A 71 -2.27 28.51 -8.16
C LYS A 71 -1.85 27.22 -7.44
N ASN A 72 -0.84 26.52 -7.99
CA ASN A 72 -0.43 25.17 -7.55
C ASN A 72 -1.56 24.12 -7.63
N GLY A 73 -2.54 24.35 -8.49
CA GLY A 73 -3.76 23.55 -8.63
C GLY A 73 -3.52 22.08 -8.92
N ARG A 74 -2.49 21.76 -9.70
CA ARG A 74 -2.07 20.39 -9.99
C ARG A 74 -1.74 19.60 -8.72
N ILE A 75 -1.05 20.20 -7.76
CA ILE A 75 -0.70 19.55 -6.49
C ILE A 75 -1.96 19.21 -5.69
N TRP A 76 -2.93 20.14 -5.67
CA TRP A 76 -4.22 19.93 -5.01
C TRP A 76 -5.08 18.87 -5.70
N ALA A 77 -5.09 18.85 -7.03
CA ALA A 77 -5.76 17.82 -7.81
C ALA A 77 -5.17 16.43 -7.54
N ILE A 78 -3.84 16.29 -7.52
CA ILE A 78 -3.17 15.02 -7.20
C ILE A 78 -3.50 14.57 -5.77
N ARG A 79 -3.46 15.49 -4.80
CA ARG A 79 -3.85 15.18 -3.41
C ARG A 79 -5.32 14.77 -3.31
N TYR A 80 -6.20 15.40 -4.09
CA TYR A 80 -7.61 15.05 -4.13
C TYR A 80 -7.81 13.62 -4.65
N VAL A 81 -7.21 13.28 -5.80
CA VAL A 81 -7.25 11.92 -6.37
C VAL A 81 -6.76 10.88 -5.35
N ARG A 82 -5.58 11.10 -4.76
CA ARG A 82 -4.99 10.16 -3.76
C ARG A 82 -5.75 10.09 -2.43
N LYS A 83 -6.61 11.07 -2.15
CA LYS A 83 -7.48 11.05 -0.96
C LYS A 83 -8.69 10.14 -1.19
N TRP A 84 -9.21 10.10 -2.41
CA TRP A 84 -10.35 9.26 -2.77
C TRP A 84 -9.94 7.84 -3.12
N GLU A 85 -8.82 7.69 -3.83
CA GLU A 85 -8.35 6.39 -4.30
C GLU A 85 -6.89 6.14 -3.90
N PRO A 86 -6.58 4.96 -3.33
CA PRO A 86 -5.23 4.62 -2.90
C PRO A 86 -4.36 4.20 -4.10
N VAL A 87 -4.10 5.12 -5.02
CA VAL A 87 -3.24 4.92 -6.19
C VAL A 87 -1.83 5.51 -6.00
N PRO A 88 -0.81 5.01 -6.72
CA PRO A 88 0.53 5.58 -6.72
C PRO A 88 0.54 7.06 -7.13
N LEU A 89 1.54 7.80 -6.66
CA LEU A 89 1.65 9.23 -6.95
C LEU A 89 1.76 9.52 -8.44
N GLU A 90 2.54 8.70 -9.16
CA GLU A 90 2.78 8.84 -10.59
C GLU A 90 1.48 8.62 -11.38
N VAL A 91 0.69 7.62 -10.98
CA VAL A 91 -0.62 7.32 -11.58
C VAL A 91 -1.61 8.44 -11.33
N ALA A 92 -1.68 8.96 -10.10
CA ALA A 92 -2.55 10.10 -9.79
C ALA A 92 -2.17 11.36 -10.59
N ALA A 93 -0.86 11.59 -10.80
CA ALA A 93 -0.37 12.69 -11.61
C ALA A 93 -0.80 12.53 -13.08
N GLN A 94 -0.60 11.35 -13.67
CA GLN A 94 -1.01 11.07 -15.04
C GLN A 94 -2.53 11.17 -15.22
N PHE A 95 -3.33 10.67 -14.27
CA PHE A 95 -4.78 10.82 -14.27
C PHE A 95 -5.21 12.29 -14.30
N VAL A 96 -4.60 13.14 -13.46
CA VAL A 96 -4.89 14.59 -13.42
C VAL A 96 -4.48 15.28 -14.72
N ASP A 97 -3.34 14.89 -15.29
CA ASP A 97 -2.82 15.47 -16.52
C ASP A 97 -3.66 15.07 -17.75
N ALA A 98 -4.31 13.90 -17.72
CA ALA A 98 -5.20 13.42 -18.78
C ALA A 98 -6.60 14.05 -18.77
N ILE A 99 -7.02 14.70 -17.68
CA ILE A 99 -8.30 15.40 -17.59
C ILE A 99 -8.15 16.82 -18.17
N TRP A 100 -8.88 17.14 -19.24
CA TRP A 100 -8.87 18.45 -19.91
C TRP A 100 -9.79 19.45 -19.23
#